data_AF-A0A3P9B5M4-F1
#
_entry.id   AF-A0A3P9B5M4-F1
#
_cell.length_a   1.000
_cell.length_b   1.000
_cell.length_c   1.000
_cell.angle_alpha   90.00
_cell.angle_beta   90.00
_cell.angle_gamma   90.00
#
_symmetry.space_group_name_H-M   'P 1'
#
loop_
_entity.id
_entity.type
_entity.pdbx_description
1 polymer ?
#
loop_
_entity_poly.entity_id
_entity_poly.type
_entity_poly.pdbx_seq_one_letter_code
_entity_poly.pdbx_strand_id
1 'polypeptide(L)'
;MNWIYELCAVSQSTGYFELQLISVENVNGELAGGECCDGPRSSQDLGCTEDECDTYFKVCLKEYQMEVATTGSCTFRAASTQVLGGNFFCQQ
;
A
#
# COMPACT_ATOMS: atom_id res chain seq x y z
N MET A 1 -8.00 31.81 42.98
CA MET A 1 -8.74 31.04 41.96
C MET A 1 -7.81 30.82 40.78
N ASN A 2 -7.02 29.74 40.80
CA ASN A 2 -6.03 29.43 39.77
C ASN A 2 -6.23 28.05 39.12
N TRP A 3 -7.41 27.45 39.28
CA TRP A 3 -7.67 26.06 38.87
C TRP A 3 -8.13 25.91 37.41
N ILE A 4 -8.23 27.01 36.65
CA ILE A 4 -8.79 27.00 35.28
C ILE A 4 -7.69 26.93 34.21
N TYR A 5 -6.45 27.32 34.50
CA TYR A 5 -5.40 27.41 33.48
C TYR A 5 -4.70 26.07 33.16
N GLU A 6 -4.92 25.04 33.99
CA GLU A 6 -4.14 23.80 33.94
C GLU A 6 -4.90 22.64 33.27
N LEU A 7 -6.20 22.81 33.01
CA LEU A 7 -7.04 21.82 32.31
C LEU A 7 -6.90 21.83 30.77
N CYS A 8 -6.14 22.77 30.21
CA CYS A 8 -5.71 22.71 28.82
C CYS A 8 -4.31 22.08 28.68
N ALA A 9 -3.93 21.19 29.60
CA ALA A 9 -3.03 20.11 29.24
C ALA A 9 -3.80 19.25 28.22
N VAL A 10 -3.66 19.60 26.93
CA VAL A 10 -4.19 18.85 25.80
C VAL A 10 -3.99 17.36 26.09
N SER A 11 -5.09 16.59 26.19
CA SER A 11 -5.00 15.14 26.33
C SER A 11 -4.33 14.60 25.06
N GLN A 12 -3.02 14.40 25.12
CA GLN A 12 -2.25 13.82 24.04
C GLN A 12 -2.44 12.31 24.12
N SER A 13 -3.38 11.80 23.34
CA SER A 13 -3.49 10.37 23.09
C SER A 13 -2.66 10.01 21.88
N THR A 14 -1.79 9.02 22.03
CA THR A 14 -1.00 8.43 20.95
C THR A 14 -1.50 7.01 20.70
N GLY A 15 -1.47 6.56 19.46
CA GLY A 15 -1.85 5.20 19.08
C GLY A 15 -1.13 4.76 17.82
N TYR A 16 -1.23 3.46 17.53
CA TYR A 16 -0.68 2.86 16.32
C TYR A 16 -1.80 2.44 15.39
N PHE A 17 -1.55 2.57 14.09
CA PHE A 17 -2.34 1.94 13.06
C PHE A 17 -1.46 0.87 12.43
N GLU A 18 -1.90 -0.38 12.49
CA GLU A 18 -1.16 -1.52 11.96
C GLU A 18 -1.91 -2.08 10.74
N LEU A 19 -1.17 -2.36 9.68
CA LEU A 19 -1.68 -2.99 8.46
C LEU A 19 -0.94 -4.31 8.27
N GLN A 20 -1.69 -5.41 8.19
CA GLN A 20 -1.16 -6.73 7.86
C GLN A 20 -1.57 -7.11 6.44
N LEU A 21 -0.59 -7.34 5.58
CA LEU A 21 -0.80 -7.84 4.22
C LEU A 21 -0.88 -9.37 4.27
N ILE A 22 -2.04 -9.93 3.94
CA ILE A 22 -2.29 -11.38 4.02
C ILE A 22 -1.89 -12.08 2.73
N SER A 23 -2.42 -11.64 1.59
CA SER A 23 -2.07 -12.20 0.30
C SER A 23 -2.30 -11.23 -0.84
N VAL A 24 -1.58 -11.46 -1.94
CA VAL A 24 -1.79 -10.85 -3.25
C VAL A 24 -1.60 -11.89 -4.33
N GLU A 25 -2.41 -11.76 -5.38
CA GLU A 25 -2.43 -12.62 -6.55
C GLU A 25 -2.48 -11.76 -7.81
N ASN A 26 -1.47 -11.90 -8.66
CA ASN A 26 -1.40 -11.34 -10.00
C ASN A 26 -1.10 -12.48 -10.98
N VAL A 27 -2.11 -13.32 -11.24
CA VAL A 27 -1.94 -14.55 -12.06
C VAL A 27 -1.32 -14.29 -13.42
N ASN A 28 -1.58 -13.11 -14.00
CA ASN A 28 -1.10 -12.77 -15.33
C ASN A 28 0.30 -12.12 -15.32
N GLY A 29 0.83 -11.72 -14.16
CA GLY A 29 2.10 -10.98 -14.08
C GLY A 29 2.06 -9.62 -14.79
N GLU A 30 0.91 -8.94 -14.73
CA GLU A 30 0.64 -7.71 -15.49
C GLU A 30 0.65 -6.46 -14.59
N LEU A 31 1.10 -5.35 -15.17
CA LEU A 31 0.95 -4.02 -14.63
C LEU A 31 -0.46 -3.50 -14.90
N ALA A 32 -0.88 -2.46 -14.15
CA ALA A 32 -2.19 -1.82 -14.34
C ALA A 32 -2.42 -1.26 -15.76
N GLY A 33 -1.34 -1.00 -16.52
CA GLY A 33 -1.40 -0.58 -17.91
C GLY A 33 -1.63 -1.72 -18.91
N GLY A 34 -1.64 -2.98 -18.46
CA GLY A 34 -1.79 -4.17 -19.29
C GLY A 34 -0.48 -4.75 -19.83
N GLU A 35 0.65 -4.06 -19.64
CA GLU A 35 1.99 -4.57 -19.95
C GLU A 35 2.44 -5.62 -18.94
N CYS A 36 3.38 -6.48 -19.30
CA CYS A 36 4.01 -7.40 -18.36
C CYS A 36 4.90 -6.63 -17.37
N CYS A 37 5.02 -7.15 -16.14
CA CYS A 37 5.96 -6.61 -15.16
C CYS A 37 7.38 -6.59 -15.70
N ASP A 38 7.78 -7.71 -16.30
CA ASP A 38 9.11 -7.93 -16.83
C ASP A 38 9.03 -8.51 -18.24
N GLY A 39 9.93 -8.04 -19.10
CA GLY A 39 10.06 -8.52 -20.47
C GLY A 39 8.83 -8.25 -21.38
N PRO A 40 8.92 -8.67 -22.65
CA PRO A 40 7.80 -8.64 -23.58
C PRO A 40 6.89 -9.86 -23.40
N ARG A 41 5.61 -9.75 -23.80
CA ARG A 41 4.73 -10.93 -23.88
C ARG A 41 5.31 -12.03 -24.76
N SER A 42 5.06 -13.29 -24.36
CA SER A 42 5.35 -14.46 -25.17
C SER A 42 4.57 -14.40 -26.48
N SER A 43 5.27 -14.55 -27.61
CA SER A 43 4.64 -14.63 -28.93
C SER A 43 3.93 -15.96 -29.18
N GLN A 44 4.14 -16.97 -28.33
CA GLN A 44 3.55 -18.30 -28.48
C GLN A 44 2.18 -18.36 -27.78
N ASP A 45 2.13 -17.92 -26.52
CA ASP A 45 0.97 -18.14 -25.64
C ASP A 45 0.28 -16.83 -25.22
N LEU A 46 0.80 -15.67 -25.65
CA LEU A 46 0.30 -14.32 -25.32
C LEU A 46 0.32 -13.98 -23.82
N GLY A 47 0.86 -14.84 -22.97
CA GLY A 47 1.09 -14.57 -21.55
C GLY A 47 2.37 -13.78 -21.29
N CYS A 48 2.49 -13.25 -20.08
CA CYS A 48 3.76 -12.69 -19.59
C CYS A 48 4.80 -13.78 -19.38
N THR A 49 6.07 -13.40 -19.50
CA THR A 49 7.20 -14.33 -19.39
C THR A 49 7.30 -14.92 -17.99
N GLU A 50 8.11 -15.98 -17.83
CA GLU A 50 8.28 -16.66 -16.54
C GLU A 50 8.91 -15.77 -15.45
N ASP A 51 9.55 -14.66 -15.81
CA ASP A 51 10.08 -13.71 -14.82
C ASP A 51 8.92 -12.96 -14.15
N GLU A 52 8.81 -13.11 -12.83
CA GLU A 52 7.69 -12.62 -12.04
C GLU A 52 7.90 -11.18 -11.55
N CYS A 53 6.80 -10.48 -11.26
CA CYS A 53 6.87 -9.12 -10.72
C CYS A 53 7.64 -9.07 -9.39
N ASP A 54 8.55 -8.12 -9.22
CA ASP A 54 9.09 -7.73 -7.91
C ASP A 54 8.07 -6.93 -7.08
N THR A 55 7.11 -7.63 -6.46
CA THR A 55 5.95 -7.01 -5.79
C THR A 55 6.31 -6.38 -4.44
N TYR A 56 6.04 -5.08 -4.31
CA TYR A 56 6.13 -4.33 -3.05
C TYR A 56 4.91 -3.41 -2.89
N PHE A 57 4.66 -2.93 -1.66
CA PHE A 57 3.47 -2.15 -1.34
C PHE A 57 3.83 -0.74 -0.89
N LYS A 58 3.02 0.23 -1.34
CA LYS A 58 2.99 1.59 -0.79
C LYS A 58 1.66 1.81 -0.11
N VAL A 59 1.69 2.35 1.10
CA VAL A 59 0.51 2.63 1.91
C VAL A 59 0.43 4.13 2.16
N CYS A 60 -0.76 4.70 1.91
CA CYS A 60 -1.07 6.09 2.17
C CYS A 60 -2.27 6.17 3.13
N LEU A 61 -2.03 6.66 4.34
CA LEU A 61 -3.06 6.86 5.35
C LEU A 61 -3.37 8.36 5.45
N LYS A 62 -4.63 8.72 5.24
CA LYS A 62 -5.12 10.11 5.25
C LYS A 62 -6.52 10.23 5.87
N GLU A 63 -6.99 11.46 6.03
CA GLU A 63 -8.31 11.77 6.56
C GLU A 63 -9.43 11.18 5.73
N TYR A 64 -10.59 10.99 6.37
CA TYR A 64 -11.80 10.59 5.68
C TYR A 64 -12.21 11.65 4.66
N GLN A 65 -12.62 11.19 3.48
CA GLN A 65 -13.16 12.01 2.40
C GLN A 65 -14.46 11.38 1.93
N MET A 66 -15.49 12.20 1.65
CA MET A 66 -16.78 11.70 1.14
C MET A 66 -16.59 11.02 -0.23
N GLU A 67 -15.75 11.61 -1.08
CA GLU A 67 -15.25 11.01 -2.31
C GLU A 67 -13.73 10.84 -2.18
N VAL A 68 -13.23 9.63 -2.45
CA VAL A 68 -11.81 9.32 -2.27
C VAL A 68 -11.00 9.92 -3.42
N ALA A 69 -10.16 10.92 -3.10
CA ALA A 69 -9.15 11.38 -4.06
C ALA A 69 -8.01 10.34 -4.18
N THR A 70 -7.68 9.90 -5.38
CA THR A 70 -6.52 9.01 -5.61
C THR A 70 -5.18 9.74 -5.63
N THR A 71 -5.23 11.08 -5.54
CA THR A 71 -4.07 11.97 -5.48
C THR A 71 -4.07 12.77 -4.17
N GLY A 72 -2.98 13.49 -3.90
CA GLY A 72 -2.80 14.31 -2.69
C GLY A 72 -1.83 13.70 -1.67
N SER A 73 -1.67 14.38 -0.53
CA SER A 73 -0.72 14.01 0.53
C SER A 73 -1.30 13.00 1.52
N CYS A 74 -0.46 12.09 2.03
CA CYS A 74 -0.82 11.19 3.13
C CYS A 74 -0.72 11.93 4.48
N THR A 75 -1.83 12.50 4.95
CA THR A 75 -1.87 13.41 6.11
C THR A 75 -1.54 12.73 7.43
N PHE A 76 -1.77 11.43 7.55
CA PHE A 76 -1.41 10.67 8.74
C PHE A 76 -0.06 9.98 8.57
N ARG A 77 0.15 9.21 7.49
CA ARG A 77 1.43 8.54 7.20
C ARG A 77 1.50 8.01 5.77
N ALA A 78 2.70 8.05 5.20
CA ALA A 78 3.08 7.24 4.04
C ALA A 78 4.10 6.17 4.48
N ALA A 79 3.99 4.97 3.93
CA ALA A 79 4.93 3.87 4.18
C ALA A 79 5.13 3.02 2.92
N SER A 80 6.26 2.32 2.87
CA SER A 80 6.55 1.34 1.81
C SER A 80 7.20 0.11 2.40
N THR A 81 6.91 -1.05 1.82
CA THR A 81 7.62 -2.29 2.11
C THR A 81 8.86 -2.42 1.24
N GLN A 82 9.75 -3.33 1.59
CA GLN A 82 10.65 -3.95 0.61
C GLN A 82 9.85 -4.84 -0.35
N VAL A 83 10.51 -5.42 -1.36
CA VAL A 83 9.92 -6.49 -2.17
C VAL A 83 9.52 -7.65 -1.24
N LEU A 84 8.25 -8.05 -1.30
CA LEU A 84 7.67 -9.10 -0.47
C LEU A 84 7.54 -10.43 -1.21
N GLY A 85 7.46 -10.42 -2.54
CA GLY A 85 7.31 -11.63 -3.34
C GLY A 85 7.13 -11.33 -4.82
N GLY A 86 6.83 -12.39 -5.57
CA GLY A 86 6.63 -12.40 -7.01
C GLY A 86 5.22 -11.97 -7.43
N ASN A 87 4.65 -12.69 -8.40
CA ASN A 87 3.24 -12.54 -8.82
C ASN A 87 2.26 -12.93 -7.71
N PHE A 88 2.71 -13.79 -6.79
CA PHE A 88 1.95 -14.27 -5.66
C PHE A 88 2.73 -14.03 -4.37
N PHE A 89 2.04 -13.48 -3.39
CA PHE A 89 2.54 -13.35 -2.03
C PHE A 89 1.45 -13.84 -1.08
N CYS A 90 1.82 -14.71 -0.13
CA CYS A 90 0.97 -15.08 0.98
C CYS A 90 1.82 -15.05 2.26
N GLN A 91 1.36 -14.31 3.26
CA GLN A 91 1.97 -14.36 4.58
C GLN A 91 1.63 -15.71 5.24
N GLN A 92 2.66 -16.43 5.71
CA GLN A 92 2.52 -17.66 6.49
C GLN A 92 1.94 -17.41 7.89
#